data_AF-A0A3N1J957-F1
#
_entry.id   AF-A0A3N1J957-F1
#
_cell.length_a   1.000
_cell.length_b   1.000
_cell.length_c   1.000
_cell.angle_alpha   90.00
_cell.angle_beta   90.00
_cell.angle_gamma   90.00
#
_symmetry.space_group_name_H-M   'P 1'
#
loop_
_entity.id
_entity.type
_entity.pdbx_description
1 polymer ?
#
loop_
_entity_poly.entity_id
_entity_poly.type
_entity_poly.pdbx_seq_one_letter_code
_entity_poly.pdbx_strand_id
1 'polypeptide(L)'
;MLDLVLVLVAILLIIIIYRLTGDKFRKIVFYIIGVIFILGAGIVAYSIYSQHQSTLYYEEKDNQYGKDTITFLNEMDTLIEANLTVNKDGGRIIKNDKIMELASNLIEARHYRTSYGSSFMGNNTGRFSDQKKSIHLDTPIDGVSDVVVYYADFLPYDFGETAVKAGWRGNSALIRFYTLDGKSIFDGKTQKWTRVYTYAEAFGE
;
A
#
# COMPACT_ATOMS: atom_id res chain seq x y z
N MET A 1 -14.54 25.70 15.68
CA MET A 1 -15.22 26.76 16.47
C MET A 1 -15.21 28.10 15.75
N LEU A 2 -14.09 28.54 15.17
CA LEU A 2 -14.00 29.82 14.46
C LEU A 2 -14.98 29.95 13.27
N ASP A 3 -15.13 28.89 12.46
CA ASP A 3 -15.98 28.91 11.25
C ASP A 3 -17.47 29.06 11.58
N LEU A 4 -17.91 28.45 12.67
CA LEU A 4 -19.31 28.48 13.11
C LEU A 4 -19.70 29.88 13.64
N VAL A 5 -18.76 30.55 14.32
CA VAL A 5 -18.92 31.94 14.77
C VAL A 5 -18.97 32.90 13.58
N LEU A 6 -18.13 32.69 12.57
CA LEU A 6 -18.12 33.50 11.33
C LEU A 6 -19.44 33.39 10.55
N VAL A 7 -20.00 32.18 10.44
CA VAL A 7 -21.31 31.96 9.78
C VAL A 7 -22.43 32.67 10.53
N LEU A 8 -22.44 32.59 11.87
CA LEU A 8 -23.43 33.29 12.69
C LEU A 8 -23.35 34.82 12.53
N VAL A 9 -22.13 35.38 12.52
CA VAL A 9 -21.90 36.81 12.29
C VAL A 9 -22.37 37.22 10.89
N ALA A 10 -22.11 36.41 9.87
CA ALA A 10 -22.57 36.68 8.50
C ALA A 10 -24.10 36.69 8.38
N ILE A 11 -24.79 35.72 9.01
CA ILE A 11 -26.25 35.66 9.06
C ILE A 11 -26.81 36.91 9.76
N LEU A 12 -26.20 37.32 10.87
CA LEU A 12 -26.64 38.47 11.65
C LEU A 12 -26.48 39.78 10.87
N LEU A 13 -25.39 39.93 10.11
CA LEU A 13 -25.18 41.06 9.19
C LEU A 13 -26.23 41.10 8.08
N ILE A 14 -26.60 39.95 7.49
CA ILE A 14 -27.65 39.86 6.47
C ILE A 14 -29.00 40.34 7.04
N ILE A 15 -29.35 39.94 8.26
CA ILE A 15 -30.59 40.35 8.93
C ILE A 15 -30.61 41.87 9.19
N ILE A 16 -29.49 42.43 9.64
CA ILE A 16 -29.37 43.88 9.90
C ILE A 16 -29.52 44.67 8.60
N ILE A 17 -28.83 44.27 7.53
CA ILE A 17 -28.91 44.92 6.21
C ILE A 17 -30.34 44.85 5.65
N TYR A 18 -31.01 43.71 5.78
CA TYR A 18 -32.40 43.51 5.35
C TYR A 18 -33.39 44.44 6.07
N ARG A 19 -33.16 44.69 7.37
CA ARG A 19 -34.01 45.57 8.19
C ARG A 19 -33.79 47.05 7.89
N LEU A 20 -32.58 47.45 7.48
CA LEU A 20 -32.19 48.85 7.22
C LEU A 20 -32.45 49.31 5.78
N THR A 21 -32.66 48.42 4.81
CA THR A 21 -32.89 48.81 3.40
C THR A 21 -34.38 48.91 3.04
N GLY A 22 -34.75 49.99 2.33
CA GLY A 22 -36.11 50.19 1.80
C GLY A 22 -36.45 49.19 0.66
N ASP A 23 -37.74 49.02 0.36
CA ASP A 23 -38.26 47.93 -0.50
C ASP A 23 -37.62 47.81 -1.89
N LYS A 24 -37.12 48.91 -2.48
CA LYS A 24 -36.39 48.86 -3.75
C LYS A 24 -34.99 48.23 -3.61
N PHE A 25 -34.30 48.48 -2.49
CA PHE A 25 -32.98 47.92 -2.21
C PHE A 25 -33.03 46.46 -1.75
N ARG A 26 -34.12 46.03 -1.09
CA ARG A 26 -34.31 44.63 -0.65
C ARG A 26 -34.24 43.64 -1.82
N LYS A 27 -34.83 43.99 -2.97
CA LYS A 27 -34.76 43.15 -4.18
C LYS A 27 -33.32 43.00 -4.68
N ILE A 28 -32.56 44.10 -4.71
CA ILE A 28 -31.17 44.10 -5.16
C ILE A 28 -30.28 43.25 -4.23
N VAL A 29 -30.44 43.41 -2.91
CA VAL A 29 -29.70 42.60 -1.92
C VAL A 29 -30.04 41.11 -2.07
N PHE A 30 -31.30 40.77 -2.33
CA PHE A 30 -31.71 39.38 -2.56
C PHE A 30 -31.06 38.76 -3.80
N TYR A 31 -30.97 39.53 -4.90
CA TYR A 31 -30.24 39.08 -6.09
C TYR A 31 -28.75 38.88 -5.81
N ILE A 32 -28.11 39.80 -5.09
CA ILE A 32 -26.68 39.68 -4.74
C ILE A 32 -26.42 38.45 -3.88
N ILE A 33 -27.24 38.20 -2.85
CA ILE A 33 -27.12 37.01 -2.00
C ILE A 33 -27.35 35.73 -2.82
N GLY A 34 -28.35 35.72 -3.71
CA GLY A 34 -28.61 34.60 -4.60
C GLY A 34 -27.43 34.28 -5.52
N VAL A 35 -26.80 35.30 -6.10
CA VAL A 35 -25.60 35.15 -6.94
C VAL A 35 -24.42 34.59 -6.13
N ILE A 36 -24.17 35.14 -4.93
CA ILE A 36 -23.12 34.64 -4.03
C ILE A 36 -23.38 33.17 -3.64
N PHE A 37 -24.64 32.81 -3.39
CA PHE A 37 -25.01 31.45 -3.03
C PHE A 37 -24.77 30.46 -4.17
N ILE A 38 -25.12 30.83 -5.41
CA ILE A 38 -24.87 30.00 -6.60
C ILE A 38 -23.37 29.84 -6.84
N LEU A 39 -22.59 30.92 -6.73
CA LEU A 39 -21.13 30.87 -6.87
C LEU A 39 -20.48 30.02 -5.77
N GLY A 40 -20.92 30.18 -4.52
CA GLY A 40 -20.45 29.38 -3.38
C GLY A 40 -20.76 27.90 -3.56
N ALA A 41 -21.99 27.56 -3.98
CA ALA A 41 -22.37 26.18 -4.29
C ALA A 41 -21.52 25.58 -5.41
N GLY A 42 -21.20 26.36 -6.45
CA GLY A 42 -20.32 25.92 -7.55
C GLY A 42 -18.89 25.62 -7.08
N ILE A 43 -18.31 26.47 -6.22
CA ILE A 43 -16.96 26.26 -5.65
C ILE A 43 -16.94 25.00 -4.77
N VAL A 44 -17.94 24.82 -3.92
CA VAL A 44 -18.05 23.64 -3.05
C VAL A 44 -18.22 22.36 -3.88
N ALA A 45 -19.09 22.38 -4.89
CA ALA A 45 -19.28 21.24 -5.79
C ALA A 45 -18.00 20.88 -6.55
N TYR A 46 -17.26 21.87 -7.05
CA TYR A 46 -15.97 21.64 -7.71
C TYR A 46 -14.92 21.09 -6.73
N SER A 47 -14.87 21.60 -5.49
CA SER A 47 -13.94 21.10 -4.48
C SER A 47 -14.22 19.63 -4.11
N ILE A 48 -15.49 19.26 -3.93
CA ILE A 48 -15.90 17.88 -3.69
C ILE A 48 -15.57 16.99 -4.89
N TYR A 49 -15.87 17.44 -6.11
CA TYR A 49 -15.54 16.70 -7.34
C TYR A 49 -14.04 16.47 -7.48
N SER A 50 -13.22 17.50 -7.25
CA SER A 50 -11.76 17.41 -7.33
C SER A 50 -11.19 16.47 -6.26
N GLN A 51 -11.72 16.50 -5.03
CA GLN A 51 -11.33 15.56 -3.98
C GLN A 51 -11.75 14.13 -4.28
N HIS A 52 -12.94 13.93 -4.85
CA HIS A 52 -13.39 12.60 -5.26
C HIS A 52 -12.51 12.05 -6.38
N GLN A 53 -12.19 12.88 -7.38
CA GLN A 53 -11.33 12.46 -8.50
C GLN A 53 -9.90 12.15 -8.04
N SER A 54 -9.34 12.92 -7.10
CA SER A 54 -8.02 12.61 -6.54
C SER A 54 -8.05 11.32 -5.74
N THR A 55 -9.09 11.10 -4.94
CA THR A 55 -9.27 9.85 -4.17
C THR A 55 -9.33 8.64 -5.09
N LEU A 56 -10.15 8.70 -6.16
CA LEU A 56 -10.23 7.63 -7.16
C LEU A 56 -8.89 7.37 -7.85
N TYR A 57 -8.13 8.44 -8.18
CA TYR A 57 -6.81 8.30 -8.78
C TYR A 57 -5.81 7.60 -7.85
N TYR A 58 -5.80 7.95 -6.55
CA TYR A 58 -4.94 7.29 -5.57
C TYR A 58 -5.36 5.84 -5.35
N GLU A 59 -6.65 5.54 -5.23
CA GLU A 59 -7.16 4.18 -5.11
C GLU A 59 -6.79 3.32 -6.33
N GLU A 60 -6.93 3.85 -7.55
CA GLU A 60 -6.54 3.15 -8.77
C GLU A 60 -5.03 2.89 -8.80
N LYS A 61 -4.22 3.88 -8.42
CA LYS A 61 -2.77 3.76 -8.36
C LYS A 61 -2.32 2.73 -7.31
N ASP A 62 -2.92 2.72 -6.13
CA ASP A 62 -2.60 1.75 -5.07
C ASP A 62 -3.01 0.33 -5.49
N ASN A 63 -4.18 0.17 -6.10
CA ASN A 63 -4.62 -1.11 -6.67
C ASN A 63 -3.67 -1.60 -7.77
N GLN A 64 -3.21 -0.70 -8.64
CA GLN A 64 -2.26 -1.04 -9.70
C GLN A 64 -0.90 -1.43 -9.10
N TYR A 65 -0.42 -0.69 -8.09
CA TYR A 65 0.82 -1.01 -7.40
C TYR A 65 0.77 -2.38 -6.69
N GLY A 66 -0.37 -2.72 -6.09
CA GLY A 66 -0.62 -4.06 -5.53
C GLY A 66 -0.55 -5.17 -6.58
N LYS A 67 -1.19 -4.96 -7.75
CA LYS A 67 -1.12 -5.92 -8.88
C LYS A 67 0.29 -6.09 -9.42
N ASP A 68 1.03 -4.98 -9.58
CA ASP A 68 2.41 -4.99 -10.06
C ASP A 68 3.31 -5.74 -9.07
N THR A 69 3.10 -5.54 -7.77
CA THR A 69 3.81 -6.22 -6.68
C THR A 69 3.59 -7.74 -6.73
N ILE A 70 2.35 -8.20 -6.86
CA ILE A 70 2.03 -9.63 -7.01
C ILE A 70 2.68 -10.21 -8.27
N THR A 71 2.58 -9.48 -9.38
CA THR A 71 3.15 -9.92 -10.66
C THR A 71 4.67 -10.08 -10.55
N PHE A 72 5.34 -9.11 -9.95
CA PHE A 72 6.78 -9.17 -9.70
C PHE A 72 7.15 -10.39 -8.84
N LEU A 73 6.44 -10.65 -7.75
CA LEU A 73 6.69 -11.80 -6.89
C LEU A 73 6.54 -13.13 -7.63
N ASN A 74 5.49 -13.26 -8.45
CA ASN A 74 5.26 -14.47 -9.24
C ASN A 74 6.33 -14.67 -10.34
N GLU A 75 6.77 -13.60 -10.99
CA GLU A 75 7.88 -13.63 -11.95
C GLU A 75 9.19 -14.02 -11.26
N MET A 76 9.46 -13.47 -10.07
CA MET A 76 10.61 -13.83 -9.26
C MET A 76 10.59 -15.30 -8.85
N ASP A 77 9.45 -15.82 -8.40
CA ASP A 77 9.32 -17.24 -8.04
C ASP A 77 9.62 -18.14 -9.23
N THR A 78 9.15 -17.76 -10.42
CA THR A 78 9.45 -18.47 -11.68
C THR A 78 10.95 -18.44 -12.00
N LEU A 79 11.59 -17.28 -11.90
CA LEU A 79 13.02 -17.13 -12.15
C LEU A 79 13.87 -17.91 -11.13
N ILE A 80 13.48 -17.89 -9.85
CA ILE A 80 14.15 -18.65 -8.79
C ILE A 80 14.04 -20.13 -9.09
N GLU A 81 12.83 -20.64 -9.36
CA GLU A 81 12.61 -22.06 -9.63
C GLU A 81 13.43 -22.57 -10.83
N ALA A 82 13.56 -21.75 -11.88
CA ALA A 82 14.38 -22.06 -13.05
C ALA A 82 15.90 -22.07 -12.78
N ASN A 83 16.35 -21.38 -11.71
CA ASN A 83 17.76 -21.25 -11.34
C ASN A 83 18.14 -22.07 -10.09
N LEU A 84 17.23 -22.90 -9.57
CA LEU A 84 17.53 -23.82 -8.47
C LEU A 84 18.51 -24.91 -8.92
N THR A 85 19.59 -25.06 -8.15
CA THR A 85 20.56 -26.14 -8.32
C THR A 85 20.30 -27.26 -7.33
N VAL A 86 20.45 -28.51 -7.74
CA VAL A 86 20.32 -29.67 -6.84
C VAL A 86 21.67 -29.91 -6.16
N ASN A 87 21.68 -29.92 -4.83
CA ASN A 87 22.85 -30.22 -4.03
C ASN A 87 23.11 -31.74 -3.98
N LYS A 88 24.22 -32.15 -3.38
CA LYS A 88 24.62 -33.57 -3.30
C LYS A 88 23.62 -34.46 -2.54
N ASP A 89 22.81 -33.86 -1.66
CA ASP A 89 21.81 -34.54 -0.85
C ASP A 89 20.41 -34.52 -1.50
N GLY A 90 20.30 -34.07 -2.76
CA GLY A 90 19.03 -33.95 -3.49
C GLY A 90 18.19 -32.72 -3.13
N GLY A 91 18.67 -31.86 -2.22
CA GLY A 91 18.04 -30.58 -1.87
C GLY A 91 18.21 -29.54 -2.97
N ARG A 92 17.17 -28.71 -3.19
CA ARG A 92 17.21 -27.62 -4.18
C ARG A 92 17.67 -26.32 -3.51
N ILE A 93 18.76 -25.74 -3.99
CA ILE A 93 19.37 -24.52 -3.44
C ILE A 93 19.60 -23.48 -4.54
N ILE A 94 19.45 -22.21 -4.19
CA ILE A 94 19.89 -21.06 -5.00
C ILE A 94 20.75 -20.16 -4.12
N LYS A 95 21.82 -19.60 -4.67
CA LYS A 95 22.68 -18.67 -3.92
C LYS A 95 22.00 -17.32 -3.77
N ASN A 96 22.16 -16.70 -2.60
CA ASN A 96 21.62 -15.37 -2.31
C ASN A 96 22.03 -14.31 -3.34
N ASP A 97 23.30 -14.28 -3.74
CA ASP A 97 23.79 -13.34 -4.76
C ASP A 97 23.03 -13.47 -6.10
N LYS A 98 22.65 -14.71 -6.46
CA LYS A 98 21.87 -14.96 -7.68
C LYS A 98 20.43 -14.48 -7.55
N ILE A 99 19.82 -14.61 -6.38
CA ILE A 99 18.48 -14.05 -6.11
C ILE A 99 18.52 -12.52 -6.28
N MET A 100 19.56 -11.86 -5.75
CA MET A 100 19.73 -10.41 -5.86
C MET A 100 19.94 -9.96 -7.31
N GLU A 101 20.78 -10.68 -8.07
CA GLU A 101 21.00 -10.41 -9.49
C GLU A 101 19.69 -10.52 -10.29
N LEU A 102 18.92 -11.61 -10.08
CA LEU A 102 17.64 -11.82 -10.75
C LEU A 102 16.62 -10.72 -10.38
N ALA A 103 16.54 -10.36 -9.10
CA ALA A 103 15.65 -9.31 -8.63
C ALA A 103 16.03 -7.94 -9.23
N SER A 104 17.31 -7.58 -9.24
CA SER A 104 17.80 -6.34 -9.83
C SER A 104 17.49 -6.27 -11.32
N ASN A 105 17.79 -7.32 -12.07
CA ASN A 105 17.53 -7.39 -13.51
C ASN A 105 16.04 -7.30 -13.82
N LEU A 106 15.18 -7.94 -12.99
CA LEU A 106 13.74 -7.87 -13.18
C LEU A 106 13.19 -6.49 -12.85
N ILE A 107 13.65 -5.85 -11.76
CA ILE A 107 13.29 -4.47 -11.42
C ILE A 107 13.67 -3.52 -12.56
N GLU A 108 14.89 -3.65 -13.08
CA GLU A 108 15.38 -2.84 -14.20
C GLU A 108 14.54 -3.07 -15.47
N ALA A 109 14.30 -4.33 -15.85
CA ALA A 109 13.47 -4.66 -17.01
C ALA A 109 12.04 -4.11 -16.88
N ARG A 110 11.46 -4.15 -15.68
CA ARG A 110 10.12 -3.60 -15.42
C ARG A 110 10.13 -2.07 -15.42
N HIS A 111 11.17 -1.44 -14.88
CA HIS A 111 11.33 0.02 -14.91
C HIS A 111 11.25 0.58 -16.34
N TYR A 112 11.88 -0.10 -17.31
CA TYR A 112 11.80 0.30 -18.71
C TYR A 112 10.50 -0.09 -19.43
N ARG A 113 9.73 -1.03 -18.89
CA ARG A 113 8.50 -1.57 -19.53
C ARG A 113 7.21 -0.92 -19.04
N THR A 114 7.16 -0.45 -17.80
CA THR A 114 5.93 0.09 -17.22
C THR A 114 5.79 1.58 -17.50
N SER A 115 4.69 1.99 -18.14
CA SER A 115 4.31 3.41 -18.35
C SER A 115 3.95 4.15 -17.05
N TYR A 116 3.74 3.41 -15.96
CA TYR A 116 3.29 3.95 -14.65
C TYR A 116 4.44 4.23 -13.67
N GLY A 117 5.70 3.96 -14.04
CA GLY A 117 6.86 4.36 -13.24
C GLY A 117 6.96 3.69 -11.86
N SER A 118 6.33 2.51 -11.67
CA SER A 118 6.39 1.69 -10.46
C SER A 118 7.84 1.28 -10.17
N SER A 119 8.60 2.19 -9.56
CA SER A 119 10.01 2.01 -9.30
C SER A 119 10.16 1.30 -7.96
N PHE A 120 10.45 0.01 -7.99
CA PHE A 120 10.77 -0.79 -6.80
C PHE A 120 12.15 -0.44 -6.21
N MET A 121 12.63 0.80 -6.37
CA MET A 121 13.94 1.21 -5.92
C MET A 121 13.95 1.33 -4.38
N GLY A 122 14.31 0.26 -3.70
CA GLY A 122 14.71 0.30 -2.29
C GLY A 122 16.14 0.82 -2.13
N ASN A 123 16.54 1.11 -0.89
CA ASN A 123 17.90 1.51 -0.57
C ASN A 123 18.83 0.31 -0.76
N ASN A 124 19.55 0.32 -1.88
CA ASN A 124 20.41 -0.77 -2.35
C ASN A 124 21.68 -0.86 -1.48
N THR A 125 21.57 -1.38 -0.25
CA THR A 125 22.72 -1.50 0.67
C THR A 125 23.50 -2.81 0.51
N GLY A 126 23.06 -3.70 -0.40
CA GLY A 126 23.80 -4.91 -0.75
C GLY A 126 23.92 -5.95 0.36
N ARG A 127 23.12 -5.83 1.44
CA ARG A 127 23.03 -6.81 2.51
C ARG A 127 21.60 -7.33 2.54
N PHE A 128 21.37 -8.59 2.86
CA PHE A 128 20.07 -9.00 3.38
C PHE A 128 19.99 -8.46 4.82
N SER A 129 19.62 -7.20 5.02
CA SER A 129 18.97 -6.86 6.28
C SER A 129 17.49 -7.17 6.09
N ASP A 130 16.98 -8.16 6.81
CA ASP A 130 15.57 -8.49 6.65
C ASP A 130 14.74 -7.37 7.29
N GLN A 131 13.90 -6.72 6.48
CA GLN A 131 12.86 -5.88 7.03
C GLN A 131 11.75 -6.78 7.55
N LYS A 132 11.25 -6.47 8.74
CA LYS A 132 10.15 -7.19 9.35
C LYS A 132 9.05 -6.23 9.75
N LYS A 133 7.80 -6.63 9.49
CA LYS A 133 6.63 -5.88 9.89
C LYS A 133 5.55 -6.81 10.41
N SER A 134 5.01 -6.50 11.58
CA SER A 134 3.82 -7.20 12.08
C SER A 134 2.59 -6.65 11.38
N ILE A 135 1.76 -7.54 10.83
CA ILE A 135 0.60 -7.20 10.02
C ILE A 135 -0.58 -8.05 10.46
N HIS A 136 -1.74 -7.40 10.63
CA HIS A 136 -3.03 -8.07 10.75
C HIS A 136 -3.59 -8.36 9.36
N LEU A 137 -4.05 -9.59 9.14
CA LEU A 137 -4.56 -10.08 7.88
C LEU A 137 -6.09 -10.11 7.90
N ASP A 138 -6.71 -9.35 7.00
CA ASP A 138 -8.18 -9.37 6.82
C ASP A 138 -8.68 -10.77 6.41
N THR A 139 -7.85 -11.50 5.65
CA THR A 139 -8.07 -12.92 5.34
C THR A 139 -6.98 -13.76 6.01
N PRO A 140 -7.33 -14.55 7.05
CA PRO A 140 -6.36 -15.37 7.78
C PRO A 140 -5.67 -16.39 6.88
N ILE A 141 -4.39 -16.66 7.16
CA ILE A 141 -3.63 -17.73 6.50
C ILE A 141 -3.72 -18.97 7.38
N ASP A 142 -4.47 -19.97 6.93
CA ASP A 142 -4.64 -21.23 7.68
C ASP A 142 -5.07 -20.96 9.14
N GLY A 143 -6.05 -20.06 9.32
CA GLY A 143 -6.58 -19.65 10.62
C GLY A 143 -5.75 -18.64 11.41
N VAL A 144 -4.58 -18.21 10.91
CA VAL A 144 -3.72 -17.21 11.57
C VAL A 144 -3.94 -15.82 10.96
N SER A 145 -4.44 -14.89 11.77
CA SER A 145 -4.71 -13.50 11.35
C SER A 145 -3.54 -12.56 11.60
N ASP A 146 -2.71 -12.80 12.60
CA ASP A 146 -1.59 -11.90 12.92
C ASP A 146 -0.27 -12.57 12.57
N VAL A 147 0.51 -11.92 11.71
CA VAL A 147 1.75 -12.47 11.18
C VAL A 147 2.88 -11.44 11.22
N VAL A 148 4.10 -11.93 11.24
CA VAL A 148 5.29 -11.12 10.94
C VAL A 148 5.69 -11.41 9.51
N VAL A 149 5.70 -10.36 8.69
CA VAL A 149 6.13 -10.42 7.29
C VAL A 149 7.59 -9.99 7.25
N TYR A 150 8.44 -10.91 6.83
CA TYR A 150 9.85 -10.67 6.57
C TYR A 150 10.05 -10.49 5.06
N TYR A 151 10.80 -9.48 4.66
CA TYR A 151 11.07 -9.21 3.24
C TYR A 151 12.45 -8.58 3.05
N ALA A 152 12.99 -8.76 1.85
CA ALA A 152 14.32 -8.27 1.52
C ALA A 152 14.37 -6.72 1.54
N ASP A 153 15.41 -6.14 2.14
CA ASP A 153 15.57 -4.68 2.30
C ASP A 153 15.82 -3.88 1.02
N PHE A 154 16.27 -4.52 -0.06
CA PHE A 154 16.37 -3.86 -1.35
C PHE A 154 14.99 -3.58 -1.97
N LEU A 155 13.91 -4.12 -1.39
CA LEU A 155 12.55 -3.78 -1.72
C LEU A 155 12.08 -2.54 -0.94
N PRO A 156 11.11 -1.77 -1.47
CA PRO A 156 10.52 -0.65 -0.75
C PRO A 156 9.99 -1.04 0.64
N TYR A 157 10.03 -0.10 1.59
CA TYR A 157 9.65 -0.35 2.98
C TYR A 157 8.20 -0.81 3.16
N ASP A 158 7.31 -0.40 2.28
CA ASP A 158 5.89 -0.77 2.26
C ASP A 158 5.60 -2.03 1.44
N PHE A 159 6.59 -2.58 0.73
CA PHE A 159 6.39 -3.66 -0.25
C PHE A 159 5.76 -4.91 0.38
N GLY A 160 6.26 -5.33 1.55
CA GLY A 160 5.71 -6.48 2.28
C GLY A 160 4.25 -6.25 2.69
N GLU A 161 3.89 -5.04 3.12
CA GLU A 161 2.50 -4.70 3.48
C GLU A 161 1.60 -4.65 2.24
N THR A 162 2.06 -4.01 1.17
CA THR A 162 1.34 -3.91 -0.09
C THR A 162 1.06 -5.28 -0.69
N ALA A 163 2.07 -6.17 -0.73
CA ALA A 163 1.89 -7.54 -1.22
C ALA A 163 0.80 -8.27 -0.43
N VAL A 164 0.80 -8.09 0.90
CA VAL A 164 -0.15 -8.75 1.79
C VAL A 164 -1.55 -8.21 1.65
N LYS A 165 -1.73 -6.89 1.59
CA LYS A 165 -3.02 -6.23 1.34
C LYS A 165 -3.58 -6.58 -0.04
N ALA A 166 -2.71 -6.71 -1.04
CA ALA A 166 -3.10 -7.15 -2.38
C ALA A 166 -3.50 -8.64 -2.44
N GLY A 167 -3.30 -9.41 -1.36
CA GLY A 167 -3.71 -10.81 -1.26
C GLY A 167 -2.62 -11.82 -1.62
N TRP A 168 -1.35 -11.40 -1.72
CA TRP A 168 -0.25 -12.33 -1.98
C TRP A 168 -0.03 -13.28 -0.80
N ARG A 169 -0.02 -14.59 -1.06
CA ARG A 169 0.19 -15.69 -0.09
C ARG A 169 1.09 -16.79 -0.66
N GLY A 170 2.08 -16.38 -1.47
CA GLY A 170 2.97 -17.29 -2.18
C GLY A 170 4.17 -17.75 -1.34
N ASN A 171 5.03 -18.55 -1.96
CA ASN A 171 6.30 -18.99 -1.38
C ASN A 171 7.45 -18.35 -2.17
N SER A 172 7.81 -17.12 -1.79
CA SER A 172 8.93 -16.41 -2.41
C SER A 172 10.14 -16.38 -1.50
N ALA A 173 11.33 -16.40 -2.09
CA ALA A 173 12.56 -16.12 -1.34
C ALA A 173 12.62 -14.66 -0.84
N LEU A 174 11.81 -13.77 -1.44
CA LEU A 174 11.82 -12.34 -1.16
C LEU A 174 10.86 -11.89 -0.06
N ILE A 175 9.80 -12.67 0.20
CA ILE A 175 8.83 -12.41 1.27
C ILE A 175 8.51 -13.72 1.96
N ARG A 176 8.59 -13.73 3.29
CA ARG A 176 8.24 -14.86 4.15
C ARG A 176 7.28 -14.43 5.24
N PHE A 177 6.32 -15.29 5.55
CA PHE A 177 5.40 -15.09 6.66
C PHE A 177 5.80 -15.96 7.85
N TYR A 178 5.80 -15.36 9.02
CA TYR A 178 5.99 -16.05 10.29
C TYR A 178 4.80 -15.78 11.20
N THR A 179 4.50 -16.73 12.08
CA THR A 179 3.62 -16.48 13.22
C THR A 179 4.20 -15.39 14.12
N LEU A 180 3.37 -14.68 14.90
CA LEU A 180 3.85 -13.63 15.81
C LEU A 180 4.90 -14.11 16.81
N ASP A 181 4.84 -15.37 17.23
CA ASP A 181 5.81 -15.98 18.14
C ASP A 181 7.10 -16.45 17.43
N GLY A 182 7.17 -16.32 16.10
CA GLY A 182 8.32 -16.69 15.27
C GLY A 182 8.57 -18.19 15.13
N LYS A 183 7.70 -19.05 15.69
CA LYS A 183 7.94 -20.50 15.75
C LYS A 183 7.52 -21.23 14.48
N SER A 184 6.72 -20.62 13.63
CA SER A 184 6.26 -21.23 12.39
C SER A 184 6.46 -20.27 11.21
N ILE A 185 6.88 -20.84 10.09
CA ILE A 185 6.97 -20.18 8.80
C ILE A 185 5.87 -20.73 7.89
N PHE A 186 5.19 -19.87 7.16
CA PHE A 186 4.19 -20.30 6.18
C PHE A 186 4.89 -20.80 4.92
N ASP A 187 4.50 -21.98 4.45
CA ASP A 187 4.88 -22.47 3.13
C ASP A 187 3.73 -22.26 2.15
N GLY A 188 3.88 -21.27 1.27
CA GLY A 188 2.88 -20.97 0.23
C GLY A 188 2.70 -22.08 -0.82
N LYS A 189 3.58 -23.08 -0.92
CA LYS A 189 3.38 -24.24 -1.83
C LYS A 189 2.42 -25.25 -1.23
N THR A 190 2.63 -25.60 0.05
CA THR A 190 1.78 -26.56 0.76
C THR A 190 0.57 -25.90 1.43
N GLN A 191 0.54 -24.56 1.47
CA GLN A 191 -0.47 -23.74 2.15
C GLN A 191 -0.59 -24.10 3.64
N LYS A 192 0.55 -24.38 4.28
CA LYS A 192 0.60 -24.82 5.69
C LYS A 192 1.71 -24.12 6.46
N TRP A 193 1.48 -23.97 7.76
CA TRP A 193 2.50 -23.55 8.71
C TRP A 193 3.47 -24.70 9.00
N THR A 194 4.76 -24.43 8.84
CA THR A 194 5.83 -25.37 9.15
C THR A 194 6.64 -24.83 10.32
N ARG A 195 6.93 -25.68 11.31
CA ARG A 195 7.74 -25.29 12.47
C ARG A 195 9.15 -24.89 12.02
N VAL A 196 9.61 -23.74 12.50
CA VAL A 196 10.99 -23.29 12.37
C VAL A 196 11.75 -23.90 13.54
N TYR A 197 12.72 -24.76 13.26
CA TYR A 197 13.65 -25.24 14.28
C TYR A 197 14.69 -24.16 14.53
N THR A 198 14.87 -23.79 15.80
CA THR A 198 16.03 -22.96 16.17
C THR A 198 17.32 -23.78 16.01
N TYR A 199 18.46 -23.11 15.82
CA TYR A 199 19.75 -23.79 15.71
C TYR A 199 20.02 -24.71 16.92
N ALA A 200 19.66 -24.26 18.12
CA ALA A 200 19.77 -25.06 19.35
C ALA A 200 18.88 -26.32 19.31
N GLU A 201 17.63 -26.21 18.85
CA GLU A 201 16.72 -27.36 18.73
C GLU A 201 17.11 -28.33 17.59
N ALA A 202 17.67 -27.82 16.50
CA ALA A 202 18.05 -28.62 15.34
C ALA A 202 19.33 -29.44 15.56
N PHE A 203 20.23 -28.95 16.43
CA PHE A 203 21.54 -29.56 16.67
C PHE A 203 21.75 -30.07 18.10
N GLY A 204 20.74 -29.95 18.98
CA GLY A 204 20.71 -30.63 20.28
C GLY A 204 21.79 -30.14 21.26
N GLU A 205 21.89 -28.83 21.45
CA GLU A 205 22.65 -28.22 22.56
C GLU A 205 21.76 -27.91 23.77
#